data_AF-A0A0A9WHS9-F1
#
_entry.id   AF-A0A0A9WHS9-F1
#
_cell.length_a   1.000
_cell.length_b   1.000
_cell.length_c   1.000
_cell.angle_alpha   90.00
_cell.angle_beta   90.00
_cell.angle_gamma   90.00
#
_symmetry.space_group_name_H-M   'P 1'
#
loop_
_entity.id
_entity.type
_entity.pdbx_description
1 polymer ?
#
loop_
_entity_poly.entity_id
_entity_poly.type
_entity_poly.pdbx_seq_one_letter_code
_entity_poly.pdbx_strand_id
1 'polypeptide(L)'
;SVASSERLSLDNQLRKVLQMPPQMFTEHLLQQRLLRSEQRCKNHSQNLKLGMYSDAARYPHSGGYVWISECCNAGFCSVFSGSIFDKSVQPPTTILKLMYHWSSNTAVHNVLQWVKVDNFVVKTYYTFFRAVCTATVQEKMGLLGGAAKQVQVGVISLGTSEGQ
;
A
#
# COMPACT_ATOMS: atom_id res chain seq x y z
N SER A 1 12.76 2.64 -24.62
CA SER A 1 13.05 1.28 -24.09
C SER A 1 11.75 0.69 -23.54
N VAL A 2 11.67 -0.62 -23.31
CA VAL A 2 10.48 -1.24 -22.68
C VAL A 2 10.15 -0.60 -21.32
N ALA A 3 11.18 -0.26 -20.54
CA ALA A 3 11.03 0.44 -19.27
C ALA A 3 10.38 1.83 -19.37
N SER A 4 10.59 2.57 -20.49
CA SER A 4 9.96 3.89 -20.67
C SER A 4 8.47 3.77 -21.02
N SER A 5 8.07 2.75 -21.79
CA SER A 5 6.66 2.51 -22.11
C SER A 5 5.87 1.97 -20.92
N GLU A 6 6.47 1.09 -20.13
CA GLU A 6 5.85 0.57 -18.90
C GLU A 6 5.62 1.69 -17.88
N ARG A 7 6.59 2.59 -17.73
CA ARG A 7 6.45 3.76 -16.86
C ARG A 7 5.31 4.67 -17.32
N LEU A 8 5.23 4.98 -18.62
CA LEU A 8 4.16 5.82 -19.15
C LEU A 8 2.77 5.20 -18.92
N SER A 9 2.66 3.88 -19.06
CA SER A 9 1.42 3.14 -18.76
C SER A 9 1.04 3.26 -17.28
N LEU A 10 2.02 3.05 -16.39
CA LEU A 10 1.84 3.18 -14.93
C LEU A 10 1.39 4.60 -14.55
N ASP A 11 1.99 5.62 -15.15
CA ASP A 11 1.64 7.03 -14.91
C ASP A 11 0.19 7.32 -15.29
N ASN A 12 -0.24 6.82 -16.45
CA ASN A 12 -1.61 6.97 -16.93
C ASN A 12 -2.62 6.23 -16.04
N GLN A 13 -2.28 5.02 -15.61
CA GLN A 13 -3.11 4.25 -14.68
C GLN A 13 -3.23 4.95 -13.33
N LEU A 14 -2.11 5.39 -12.75
CA LEU A 14 -2.13 6.12 -11.48
C LEU A 14 -2.96 7.38 -11.58
N ARG A 15 -2.78 8.17 -12.64
CA ARG A 15 -3.55 9.40 -12.87
C ARG A 15 -5.05 9.11 -12.91
N LYS A 16 -5.46 8.09 -13.66
CA LYS A 16 -6.86 7.65 -13.75
C LYS A 16 -7.42 7.29 -12.37
N VAL A 17 -6.68 6.51 -11.59
CA VAL A 17 -7.12 6.05 -10.26
C VAL A 17 -7.20 7.20 -9.26
N LEU A 18 -6.24 8.12 -9.26
CA LEU A 18 -6.22 9.26 -8.33
C LEU A 18 -7.29 10.31 -8.61
N GLN A 19 -7.87 10.32 -9.80
CA GLN A 19 -8.99 11.20 -10.18
C GLN A 19 -10.37 10.59 -9.84
N MET A 20 -10.41 9.32 -9.42
CA MET A 20 -11.68 8.67 -9.08
C MET A 20 -12.30 9.30 -7.83
N PRO A 21 -13.64 9.46 -7.79
CA PRO A 21 -14.35 9.73 -6.55
C PRO A 21 -14.06 8.64 -5.49
N PRO A 22 -14.12 8.95 -4.18
CA PRO A 22 -13.78 8.00 -3.11
C PRO A 22 -14.49 6.64 -3.18
N GLN A 23 -15.76 6.64 -3.60
CA GLN A 23 -16.55 5.42 -3.77
C GLN A 23 -15.98 4.53 -4.89
N MET A 24 -15.80 5.10 -6.09
CA MET A 24 -15.21 4.39 -7.24
C MET A 24 -13.77 3.97 -6.97
N PHE A 25 -13.01 4.79 -6.25
CA PHE A 25 -11.67 4.46 -5.82
C PHE A 25 -11.67 3.20 -4.93
N THR A 26 -12.57 3.12 -3.96
CA THR A 26 -12.70 1.96 -3.07
C THR A 26 -13.09 0.70 -3.84
N GLU A 27 -14.05 0.80 -4.76
CA GLU A 27 -14.44 -0.29 -5.66
C GLU A 27 -13.27 -0.75 -6.53
N HIS A 28 -12.48 0.20 -7.07
CA HIS A 28 -11.28 -0.12 -7.82
C HIS A 28 -10.28 -0.91 -6.97
N LEU A 29 -10.04 -0.49 -5.71
CA LEU A 29 -9.15 -1.22 -4.81
C LEU A 29 -9.65 -2.64 -4.48
N LEU A 30 -10.97 -2.83 -4.34
CA LEU A 30 -11.58 -4.16 -4.16
C LEU A 30 -11.36 -5.04 -5.40
N GLN A 31 -11.57 -4.50 -6.61
CA GLN A 31 -11.34 -5.21 -7.88
C GLN A 31 -9.87 -5.62 -8.06
N GLN A 32 -8.94 -4.74 -7.65
CA GLN A 32 -7.50 -5.04 -7.67
C GLN A 32 -7.05 -5.94 -6.51
N ARG A 33 -7.97 -6.37 -5.63
CA ARG A 33 -7.68 -7.18 -4.43
C ARG A 33 -6.67 -6.53 -3.47
N LEU A 34 -6.63 -5.20 -3.47
CA LEU A 34 -5.83 -4.41 -2.51
C LEU A 34 -6.57 -4.22 -1.18
N LEU A 35 -7.89 -4.43 -1.18
CA LEU A 35 -8.72 -4.56 0.01
C LEU A 35 -9.19 -6.01 0.16
N ARG A 36 -9.56 -6.38 1.39
CA ARG A 36 -10.12 -7.71 1.64
C ARG A 36 -11.46 -7.85 0.94
N SER A 37 -11.71 -9.01 0.34
CA SER A 37 -13.02 -9.36 -0.21
C SER A 37 -14.00 -9.86 0.86
N GLU A 38 -13.48 -10.31 1.99
CA GLU A 38 -14.23 -10.84 3.12
C GLU A 38 -13.62 -10.35 4.44
N GLN A 39 -14.47 -10.13 5.43
CA GLN A 39 -14.03 -9.73 6.77
C GLN A 39 -14.80 -10.49 7.83
N ARG A 40 -14.14 -10.83 8.94
CA ARG A 40 -14.74 -11.55 10.06
C ARG A 40 -14.75 -10.69 11.31
N CYS A 41 -15.79 -10.83 12.11
CA CYS A 41 -15.87 -10.22 13.43
C CYS A 41 -14.75 -10.77 14.32
N LYS A 42 -14.02 -9.87 15.00
CA LYS A 42 -12.93 -10.25 15.92
C LYS A 42 -13.40 -11.03 17.15
N ASN A 43 -14.64 -10.82 17.57
CA ASN A 43 -15.18 -11.40 18.80
C ASN A 43 -15.98 -12.68 18.53
N HIS A 44 -16.76 -12.72 17.45
CA HIS A 44 -17.71 -13.81 17.19
C HIS A 44 -17.38 -14.65 15.96
N SER A 45 -16.27 -14.38 15.26
CA SER A 45 -15.83 -15.10 14.05
C SER A 45 -16.84 -15.20 12.90
N GLN A 46 -17.95 -14.45 12.98
CA GLN A 46 -18.98 -14.35 11.96
C GLN A 46 -18.54 -13.42 10.83
N ASN A 47 -19.04 -13.68 9.63
CA ASN A 47 -18.75 -12.86 8.45
C ASN A 47 -19.43 -11.49 8.57
N LEU A 48 -18.69 -10.43 8.26
CA LEU A 48 -19.21 -9.08 8.14
C LEU A 48 -19.73 -8.87 6.72
N LYS A 49 -20.78 -8.06 6.58
CA LYS A 49 -21.33 -7.69 5.27
C LYS A 49 -20.69 -6.41 4.79
N LEU A 50 -20.29 -6.35 3.53
CA LEU A 50 -19.88 -5.09 2.90
C LEU A 50 -21.14 -4.27 2.64
N GLY A 51 -21.12 -3.01 3.08
CA GLY A 51 -22.23 -2.10 2.83
C GLY A 51 -21.76 -0.65 2.82
N MET A 52 -22.72 0.26 2.71
CA MET A 52 -22.48 1.70 2.76
C MET A 52 -23.14 2.29 4.00
N TYR A 53 -22.42 3.16 4.68
CA TYR A 53 -22.96 3.99 5.74
C TYR A 53 -23.75 5.14 5.11
N SER A 54 -24.95 5.43 5.62
CA SER A 54 -25.86 6.43 5.05
C SER A 54 -25.28 7.85 5.05
N ASP A 55 -24.45 8.17 6.05
CA ASP A 55 -23.68 9.42 6.10
C ASP A 55 -22.25 9.22 5.62
N ALA A 56 -22.02 9.45 4.33
CA ALA A 56 -20.70 9.34 3.70
C ALA A 56 -19.66 10.31 4.30
N ALA A 57 -20.08 11.39 4.98
CA ALA A 57 -19.16 12.33 5.62
C ALA A 57 -18.39 11.69 6.79
N ARG A 58 -18.95 10.64 7.40
CA ARG A 58 -18.27 9.86 8.44
C ARG A 58 -17.09 9.03 7.90
N TYR A 59 -17.13 8.65 6.62
CA TYR A 59 -16.10 7.84 5.97
C TYR A 59 -15.70 8.41 4.59
N PRO A 60 -15.15 9.64 4.56
CA PRO A 60 -15.01 10.42 3.32
C PRO A 60 -14.06 9.77 2.31
N HIS A 61 -13.01 9.09 2.79
CA HIS A 61 -12.02 8.45 1.92
C HIS A 61 -12.48 7.11 1.33
N SER A 62 -13.52 6.50 1.89
CA SER A 62 -14.11 5.26 1.37
C SER A 62 -15.36 5.49 0.52
N GLY A 63 -15.84 6.74 0.44
CA GLY A 63 -17.16 7.02 -0.14
C GLY A 63 -18.32 6.37 0.62
N GLY A 64 -18.15 6.14 1.93
CA GLY A 64 -19.17 5.49 2.78
C GLY A 64 -19.04 3.98 2.93
N TYR A 65 -18.15 3.31 2.18
CA TYR A 65 -17.98 1.85 2.31
C TYR A 65 -17.46 1.42 3.68
N VAL A 66 -18.15 0.45 4.28
CA VAL A 66 -17.85 -0.11 5.61
C VAL A 66 -18.17 -1.60 5.67
N TRP A 67 -17.50 -2.30 6.57
CA TRP A 67 -17.90 -3.63 7.01
C TRP A 67 -18.92 -3.51 8.14
N ILE A 68 -20.06 -4.16 7.98
CA ILE A 68 -21.20 -4.12 8.91
C ILE A 68 -21.23 -5.43 9.71
N SER A 69 -21.24 -5.30 11.03
CA SER A 69 -21.39 -6.41 11.96
C SER A 69 -22.82 -6.54 12.44
N GLU A 70 -23.46 -7.66 12.11
CA GLU A 70 -24.79 -7.99 12.63
C GLU A 70 -24.73 -8.62 14.03
N CYS A 71 -23.58 -9.17 14.43
CA CYS A 71 -23.41 -9.87 15.71
C CYS A 71 -22.99 -8.99 16.89
N CYS A 72 -22.48 -7.77 16.64
CA CYS A 72 -22.04 -6.85 17.69
C CYS A 72 -22.81 -5.54 17.57
N ASN A 73 -24.02 -5.43 18.14
CA ASN A 73 -24.82 -4.19 18.24
C ASN A 73 -24.67 -3.23 17.03
N ALA A 74 -24.82 -3.73 15.80
CA ALA A 74 -24.66 -2.97 14.55
C ALA A 74 -23.35 -2.15 14.46
N GLY A 75 -22.23 -2.76 14.83
CA GLY A 75 -20.91 -2.15 14.76
C GLY A 75 -20.41 -2.01 13.31
N PHE A 76 -19.69 -0.92 13.05
CA PHE A 76 -19.05 -0.66 11.75
C PHE A 76 -17.53 -0.80 11.86
N CYS A 77 -16.91 -1.32 10.82
CA CYS A 77 -15.47 -1.36 10.66
C CYS A 77 -15.10 -0.75 9.32
N SER A 78 -13.97 -0.02 9.28
CA SER A 78 -13.45 0.57 8.05
C SER A 78 -13.26 -0.50 6.97
N VAL A 79 -13.68 -0.21 5.73
CA VAL A 79 -13.43 -1.10 4.57
C VAL A 79 -11.94 -1.35 4.36
N PHE A 80 -11.09 -0.40 4.77
CA PHE A 80 -9.64 -0.51 4.72
C PHE A 80 -9.05 -1.47 5.76
N SER A 81 -9.86 -2.03 6.67
CA SER A 81 -9.33 -2.82 7.77
C SER A 81 -8.62 -4.10 7.31
N GLY A 82 -7.41 -4.31 7.83
CA GLY A 82 -6.54 -5.42 7.43
C GLY A 82 -5.93 -5.29 6.03
N SER A 83 -5.90 -4.07 5.47
CA SER A 83 -5.15 -3.71 4.25
C SER A 83 -3.96 -2.79 4.58
N ILE A 84 -3.15 -2.45 3.58
CA ILE A 84 -2.06 -1.46 3.69
C ILE A 84 -2.55 -0.05 4.02
N PHE A 85 -3.84 0.23 3.85
CA PHE A 85 -4.47 1.50 4.15
C PHE A 85 -5.05 1.55 5.56
N ASP A 86 -5.05 0.42 6.28
CA ASP A 86 -5.66 0.33 7.62
C ASP A 86 -4.95 1.23 8.62
N LYS A 87 -5.73 1.89 9.48
CA LYS A 87 -5.28 2.76 10.59
C LYS A 87 -4.26 3.84 10.21
N SER A 88 -4.12 4.12 8.92
CA SER A 88 -3.27 5.17 8.41
C SER A 88 -3.85 6.53 8.75
N VAL A 89 -3.02 7.44 9.24
CA VAL A 89 -3.36 8.87 9.37
C VAL A 89 -3.44 9.52 7.98
N GLN A 90 -2.70 8.97 7.02
CA GLN A 90 -2.70 9.45 5.65
C GLN A 90 -3.88 8.89 4.85
N PRO A 91 -4.50 9.70 3.98
CA PRO A 91 -5.50 9.21 3.05
C PRO A 91 -4.97 8.06 2.19
N PRO A 92 -5.81 7.08 1.81
CA PRO A 92 -5.41 5.96 0.95
C PRO A 92 -4.75 6.40 -0.36
N THR A 93 -5.22 7.51 -0.95
CA THR A 93 -4.64 8.10 -2.17
C THR A 93 -3.23 8.64 -1.96
N THR A 94 -2.91 9.16 -0.77
CA THR A 94 -1.55 9.57 -0.40
C THR A 94 -0.63 8.36 -0.31
N ILE A 95 -1.10 7.26 0.30
CA ILE A 95 -0.32 6.01 0.38
C ILE A 95 -0.04 5.46 -1.03
N LEU A 96 -1.03 5.49 -1.93
CA LEU A 96 -0.86 5.05 -3.31
C LEU A 96 0.17 5.90 -4.07
N LYS A 97 0.15 7.23 -3.90
CA LYS A 97 1.19 8.12 -4.45
C LYS A 97 2.58 7.77 -3.92
N LEU A 98 2.70 7.51 -2.61
CA LEU A 98 3.96 7.11 -1.99
C LEU A 98 4.47 5.78 -2.55
N MET A 99 3.61 4.78 -2.72
CA MET A 99 3.96 3.51 -3.35
C MET A 99 4.49 3.70 -4.77
N TYR A 100 3.78 4.49 -5.59
CA TYR A 100 4.20 4.77 -6.96
C TYR A 100 5.56 5.47 -7.03
N HIS A 101 5.79 6.47 -6.17
CA HIS A 101 7.08 7.19 -6.16
C HIS A 101 8.22 6.31 -5.63
N TRP A 102 7.93 5.43 -4.67
CA TRP A 102 8.87 4.44 -4.17
C TRP A 102 9.27 3.45 -5.27
N SER A 103 8.30 2.87 -5.99
CA SER A 103 8.58 1.95 -7.10
C SER A 103 9.31 2.61 -8.27
N SER A 104 9.08 3.90 -8.48
CA SER A 104 9.72 4.69 -9.55
C SER A 104 11.07 5.28 -9.14
N ASN A 105 11.57 4.98 -7.93
CA ASN A 105 12.80 5.56 -7.35
C ASN A 105 12.85 7.09 -7.48
N THR A 106 11.71 7.76 -7.24
CA THR A 106 11.64 9.22 -7.30
C THR A 106 12.47 9.82 -6.18
N ALA A 107 13.26 10.87 -6.48
CA ALA A 107 14.05 11.56 -5.48
C ALA A 107 13.16 12.11 -4.35
N VAL A 108 13.57 11.90 -3.09
CA VAL A 108 12.75 12.22 -1.90
C VAL A 108 12.31 13.68 -1.87
N HIS A 109 13.17 14.62 -2.27
CA HIS A 109 12.82 16.04 -2.32
C HIS A 109 11.58 16.30 -3.18
N ASN A 110 11.46 15.65 -4.34
CA ASN A 110 10.31 15.76 -5.23
C ASN A 110 9.06 15.13 -4.61
N VAL A 111 9.22 14.01 -3.90
CA VAL A 111 8.09 13.34 -3.24
C VAL A 111 7.47 14.24 -2.17
N LEU A 112 8.30 14.89 -1.34
CA LEU A 112 7.83 15.85 -0.33
C LEU A 112 7.02 16.98 -0.98
N GLN A 113 7.51 17.54 -2.08
CA GLN A 113 6.86 18.63 -2.80
C GLN A 113 5.56 18.20 -3.50
N TRP A 114 5.57 17.09 -4.23
CA TRP A 114 4.45 16.66 -5.08
C TRP A 114 3.33 15.98 -4.29
N VAL A 115 3.69 15.17 -3.30
CA VAL A 115 2.72 14.44 -2.46
C VAL A 115 2.25 15.31 -1.28
N LYS A 116 3.01 16.35 -0.92
CA LYS A 116 2.71 17.27 0.19
C LYS A 116 2.68 16.56 1.54
N VAL A 117 3.73 15.81 1.82
CA VAL A 117 3.94 15.09 3.09
C VAL A 117 5.29 15.46 3.68
N ASP A 118 5.45 15.22 4.98
CA ASP A 118 6.73 15.44 5.66
C ASP A 118 7.70 14.27 5.49
N ASN A 119 8.94 14.49 5.94
CA ASN A 119 9.99 13.46 5.93
C ASN A 119 9.66 12.26 6.81
N PHE A 120 8.94 12.46 7.92
CA PHE A 120 8.60 11.39 8.84
C PHE A 120 7.63 10.39 8.20
N VAL A 121 6.63 10.88 7.49
CA VAL A 121 5.70 10.10 6.68
C VAL A 121 6.46 9.32 5.61
N VAL A 122 7.27 9.98 4.78
CA VAL A 122 8.04 9.30 3.72
C VAL A 122 8.92 8.19 4.31
N LYS A 123 9.67 8.48 5.37
CA LYS A 123 10.52 7.51 6.07
C LYS A 123 9.72 6.31 6.56
N THR A 124 8.57 6.55 7.20
CA THR A 124 7.71 5.51 7.76
C THR A 124 7.19 4.56 6.68
N TYR A 125 6.54 5.09 5.64
CA TYR A 125 5.96 4.24 4.58
C TYR A 125 7.04 3.55 3.74
N TYR A 126 8.15 4.23 3.42
CA TYR A 126 9.24 3.58 2.67
C TYR A 126 9.91 2.47 3.47
N THR A 127 9.91 2.57 4.81
CA THR A 127 10.36 1.49 5.68
C THR A 127 9.40 0.31 5.59
N PHE A 128 8.08 0.53 5.65
CA PHE A 128 7.09 -0.54 5.51
C PHE A 128 7.16 -1.24 4.16
N PHE A 129 7.25 -0.49 3.05
CA PHE A 129 7.35 -1.08 1.71
C PHE A 129 8.60 -1.96 1.57
N ARG A 130 9.75 -1.48 2.06
CA ARG A 130 10.98 -2.26 2.09
C ARG A 130 10.83 -3.50 2.95
N ALA A 131 10.26 -3.40 4.14
CA ALA A 131 10.05 -4.54 5.03
C ALA A 131 9.22 -5.64 4.37
N VAL A 132 8.11 -5.28 3.69
CA VAL A 132 7.28 -6.23 2.95
C VAL A 132 8.07 -6.92 1.84
N CYS A 133 8.83 -6.17 1.05
CA CYS A 133 9.65 -6.74 -0.02
C CYS A 133 10.76 -7.65 0.55
N THR A 134 11.44 -7.24 1.62
CA THR A 134 12.46 -8.05 2.29
C THR A 134 11.88 -9.35 2.84
N ALA A 135 10.74 -9.30 3.53
CA ALA A 135 10.08 -10.49 4.05
C ALA A 135 9.66 -11.44 2.91
N THR A 136 9.08 -10.92 1.84
CA THR A 136 8.67 -11.71 0.66
C THR A 136 9.87 -12.39 -0.01
N VAL A 137 11.00 -11.69 -0.12
CA VAL A 137 12.24 -12.26 -0.68
C VAL A 137 12.76 -13.36 0.25
N GLN A 138 12.76 -13.14 1.56
CA GLN A 138 13.21 -14.12 2.55
C GLN A 138 12.34 -15.39 2.55
N GLU A 139 11.02 -15.27 2.37
CA GLU A 139 10.13 -16.43 2.26
C GLU A 139 10.41 -17.28 1.01
N LYS A 140 10.83 -16.64 -0.09
CA LYS A 140 11.13 -17.31 -1.37
C LYS A 140 12.57 -17.80 -1.48
N MET A 141 13.49 -17.24 -0.70
CA MET A 141 14.89 -17.63 -0.69
C MET A 141 15.13 -18.69 0.38
N GLY A 142 15.74 -19.81 -0.01
CA GLY A 142 16.29 -20.73 0.97
C GLY A 142 17.42 -20.06 1.78
N LEU A 143 17.73 -20.60 2.97
CA LEU A 143 18.87 -20.12 3.76
C LEU A 143 20.13 -20.01 2.89
N LEU A 144 20.74 -18.82 2.93
CA LEU A 144 22.07 -18.55 2.40
C LEU A 144 23.08 -19.36 3.23
N GLY A 145 23.50 -20.51 2.70
CA GLY A 145 24.38 -21.44 3.38
C GLY A 145 23.66 -22.62 4.08
N GLY A 146 24.46 -23.55 4.60
CA GLY A 146 24.01 -24.82 5.18
C GLY A 146 24.96 -25.96 4.85
N ALA A 147 24.80 -27.12 5.49
CA ALA A 147 25.58 -28.31 5.16
C ALA A 147 25.47 -28.62 3.65
N ALA A 148 26.61 -28.75 2.98
CA ALA A 148 26.74 -28.96 1.53
C ALA A 148 26.24 -27.81 0.62
N LYS A 149 26.03 -26.59 1.13
CA LYS A 149 25.76 -25.42 0.28
C LYS A 149 27.00 -24.54 0.13
N GLN A 150 27.43 -24.32 -1.11
CA GLN A 150 28.49 -23.36 -1.42
C GLN A 150 27.91 -21.94 -1.50
N VAL A 151 28.53 -21.00 -0.79
CA VAL A 151 28.20 -19.56 -0.84
C VAL A 151 29.37 -18.85 -1.51
N GLN A 152 29.11 -18.12 -2.60
CA GLN A 152 30.09 -17.25 -3.24
C GLN A 152 29.92 -15.81 -2.73
N VAL A 153 31.02 -15.21 -2.32
CA VAL A 153 31.06 -13.81 -1.87
C VAL A 153 31.73 -12.99 -2.96
N GLY A 154 30.97 -12.09 -3.60
CA GLY A 154 31.49 -11.10 -4.52
C GLY A 154 31.74 -9.78 -3.79
N VAL A 155 32.94 -9.22 -3.92
CA VAL A 155 33.22 -7.86 -3.46
C VAL A 155 32.73 -6.91 -4.54
N ILE A 156 31.75 -6.07 -4.19
CA ILE A 156 31.26 -4.99 -5.06
C ILE A 156 31.64 -3.68 -4.41
N SER A 157 32.54 -2.91 -5.03
CA SER A 157 32.77 -1.52 -4.65
C SER A 157 31.59 -0.68 -5.13
N LEU A 158 30.64 -0.43 -4.23
CA LEU A 158 29.64 0.62 -4.43
C LEU A 158 30.36 1.96 -4.26
N GLY A 159 30.75 2.57 -5.37
CA GLY A 159 31.31 3.90 -5.37
C GLY A 159 30.28 4.90 -4.85
N THR A 160 30.35 5.23 -3.57
CA THR A 160 29.81 6.50 -3.09
C THR A 160 30.77 7.57 -3.62
N SER A 161 30.49 8.08 -4.81
CA SER A 161 31.21 9.24 -5.32
C SER A 161 30.93 10.43 -4.39
N GLU A 162 31.81 10.62 -3.42
CA GLU A 162 32.07 11.94 -2.86
C GLU A 162 32.82 12.75 -3.93
N GLY A 163 32.18 13.79 -4.45
CA GLY A 163 32.70 14.70 -5.49
C GLY A 163 31.56 15.13 -6.42
N GLN A 164 31.11 16.38 -6.45
CA GLN A 164 31.74 17.67 -6.20
C GLN A 164 30.89 18.60 -5.32
#